data_AF-A0A0K1EAU4-F1
#
_entry.id   AF-A0A0K1EAU4-F1
#
_cell.length_a   1.000
_cell.length_b   1.000
_cell.length_c   1.000
_cell.angle_alpha   90.00
_cell.angle_beta   90.00
_cell.angle_gamma   90.00
#
_symmetry.space_group_name_H-M   'P 1'
#
loop_
_entity.id
_entity.type
_entity.pdbx_description
1 polymer ?
#
loop_
_entity_poly.entity_id
_entity_poly.type
_entity_poly.pdbx_seq_one_letter_code
_entity_poly.pdbx_strand_id
1 'polypeptide(L)'
;MRWTLLLCAVAPVVVGCAGRLEAVGSDGTSVERARALMEQAWTEPMAMEASAALEEANRALEHAERETRTRPGSRAAADAIYLAERMAERARLEARCAAAREALDAARLRYAQATRSLEEARSRLPRGNDMALPKVRANTPWPMNAHEREMYTDVSEEP
;
A
#
# COMPACT_ATOMS: atom_id res chain seq x y z
N MET A 1 7.65 10.55 -49.41
CA MET A 1 7.88 10.81 -47.97
C MET A 1 7.86 9.47 -47.24
N ARG A 2 9.04 9.04 -46.78
CA ARG A 2 9.30 7.72 -46.19
C ARG A 2 8.92 7.76 -44.72
N TRP A 3 7.93 6.97 -44.32
CA TRP A 3 7.59 6.74 -42.92
C TRP A 3 8.49 5.63 -42.39
N THR A 4 9.47 6.01 -41.58
CA THR A 4 10.40 5.09 -40.92
C THR A 4 9.64 4.40 -39.78
N LEU A 5 9.36 3.12 -39.96
CA LEU A 5 8.89 2.22 -38.90
C LEU A 5 9.98 2.11 -37.84
N LEU A 6 9.74 2.69 -36.67
CA LEU A 6 10.58 2.53 -35.49
C LEU A 6 10.30 1.14 -34.91
N LEU A 7 11.06 0.15 -35.38
CA LEU A 7 11.15 -1.16 -34.74
C LEU A 7 11.80 -0.96 -33.36
N CYS A 8 10.98 -0.92 -32.31
CA CYS A 8 11.44 -1.16 -30.95
C CYS A 8 11.88 -2.63 -30.85
N ALA A 9 13.16 -2.87 -31.05
CA ALA A 9 13.81 -4.13 -30.75
C ALA A 9 13.71 -4.38 -29.23
N VAL A 10 12.72 -5.17 -28.83
CA VAL A 10 12.68 -5.83 -27.53
C VAL A 10 13.79 -6.87 -27.55
N ALA A 11 14.94 -6.52 -26.96
CA ALA A 11 16.01 -7.49 -26.71
C ALA A 11 15.64 -8.32 -25.46
N PRO A 12 15.46 -9.65 -25.56
CA PRO A 12 15.41 -10.49 -24.39
C PRO A 12 16.84 -10.69 -23.89
N VAL A 13 17.24 -9.94 -22.85
CA VAL A 13 18.49 -10.20 -22.13
C VAL A 13 18.27 -11.42 -21.25
N VAL A 14 18.42 -12.60 -21.86
CA VAL A 14 18.60 -13.87 -21.15
C VAL A 14 20.05 -13.91 -20.67
N VAL A 15 20.32 -13.34 -19.49
CA VAL A 15 21.57 -13.59 -18.76
C VAL A 15 21.29 -14.72 -17.79
N GLY A 16 21.40 -15.94 -18.31
CA GLY A 16 21.78 -17.09 -17.49
C GLY A 16 23.30 -17.14 -17.45
N CYS A 17 23.90 -16.82 -16.31
CA CYS A 17 25.29 -17.14 -15.99
C CYS A 17 25.42 -17.47 -14.50
N ALA A 18 25.56 -18.78 -14.24
CA ALA A 18 26.46 -19.39 -13.29
C ALA A 18 26.84 -18.61 -12.01
N GLY A 19 26.38 -19.16 -10.88
CA GLY A 19 27.30 -19.69 -9.89
C GLY A 19 28.34 -18.71 -9.34
N ARG A 20 27.89 -17.78 -8.49
CA ARG A 20 28.69 -17.34 -7.35
C ARG A 20 27.97 -17.78 -6.08
N LEU A 21 28.18 -19.05 -5.74
CA LEU A 21 28.18 -19.46 -4.33
C LEU A 21 29.39 -18.76 -3.70
N GLU A 22 29.23 -17.47 -3.41
CA GLU A 22 29.98 -16.87 -2.32
C GLU A 22 29.47 -17.62 -1.10
N ALA A 23 30.25 -18.61 -0.67
CA ALA A 23 30.28 -19.08 0.70
C ALA A 23 30.67 -17.87 1.55
N VAL A 24 29.72 -16.95 1.73
CA VAL A 24 29.78 -15.94 2.75
C VAL A 24 29.92 -16.74 4.03
N GLY A 25 31.08 -16.64 4.68
CA GLY A 25 31.40 -17.13 6.03
C GLY A 25 30.50 -16.44 7.05
N SER A 26 29.21 -16.69 6.86
CA SER A 26 27.98 -16.03 7.27
C SER A 26 27.18 -16.76 8.34
N ASP A 27 27.67 -17.88 8.84
CA ASP A 27 26.84 -18.82 9.62
C ASP A 27 26.28 -18.16 10.91
N GLY A 28 26.98 -17.15 11.44
CA GLY A 28 26.50 -16.34 12.55
C GLY A 28 25.47 -15.26 12.17
N THR A 29 25.34 -14.86 10.91
CA THR A 29 24.39 -13.80 10.49
C THR A 29 23.11 -14.33 9.85
N SER A 30 23.11 -15.59 9.38
CA SER A 30 21.98 -16.15 8.64
C SER A 30 20.80 -16.54 9.55
N VAL A 31 21.06 -17.19 10.68
CA VAL A 31 20.01 -17.47 11.70
C VAL A 31 19.48 -16.16 12.30
N GLU A 32 20.35 -15.17 12.55
CA GLU A 32 19.92 -13.86 13.07
C GLU A 32 19.01 -13.13 12.09
N ARG A 33 19.20 -13.29 10.78
CA ARG A 33 18.28 -12.76 9.78
C ARG A 33 16.90 -13.42 9.87
N ALA A 34 16.85 -14.74 10.03
CA ALA A 34 15.58 -15.46 10.22
C ALA A 34 14.86 -15.00 11.51
N ARG A 35 15.59 -14.76 12.61
CA ARG A 35 15.04 -14.16 13.83
C ARG A 35 14.49 -12.75 13.60
N ALA A 36 15.25 -11.90 12.92
CA ALA A 36 14.80 -10.54 12.60
C ALA A 36 13.53 -10.54 11.74
N LEU A 37 13.40 -11.48 10.79
CA LEU A 37 12.16 -11.65 10.01
C LEU A 37 11.00 -12.12 10.88
N MET A 38 11.26 -13.03 11.84
CA MET A 38 10.25 -13.48 12.79
C MET A 38 9.77 -12.34 13.69
N GLU A 39 10.69 -11.51 14.20
CA GLU A 39 10.35 -10.31 14.97
C GLU A 39 9.50 -9.34 14.16
N GLN A 40 9.88 -9.09 12.89
CA GLN A 40 9.07 -8.27 11.99
C GLN A 40 7.66 -8.84 11.83
N ALA A 41 7.52 -10.15 11.63
CA ALA A 41 6.22 -10.81 11.52
C ALA A 41 5.34 -10.62 12.78
N TRP A 42 5.95 -10.69 13.97
CA TRP A 42 5.24 -10.42 15.23
C TRP A 42 4.80 -8.97 15.41
N THR A 43 5.53 -8.03 14.81
CA THR A 43 5.18 -6.59 14.88
C THR A 43 4.14 -6.16 13.85
N GLU A 44 3.76 -7.03 12.90
CA GLU A 44 2.75 -6.66 11.91
C GLU A 44 1.38 -6.42 12.56
N PRO A 45 0.61 -5.46 12.03
CA PRO A 45 -0.80 -5.32 12.39
C PRO A 45 -1.51 -6.65 12.13
N MET A 46 -2.35 -7.08 13.07
CA MET A 46 -3.10 -8.34 12.98
C MET A 46 -2.22 -9.60 12.97
N ALA A 47 -1.01 -9.57 13.53
CA ALA A 47 -0.18 -10.76 13.73
C ALA A 47 -0.94 -11.92 14.40
N MET A 48 -1.86 -11.62 15.33
CA MET A 48 -2.64 -12.65 16.02
C MET A 48 -3.62 -13.42 15.14
N GLU A 49 -4.12 -12.81 14.07
CA GLU A 49 -4.93 -13.50 13.06
C GLU A 49 -4.09 -14.46 12.20
N ALA A 50 -2.76 -14.30 12.19
CA ALA A 50 -1.80 -15.18 11.52
C ALA A 50 -1.10 -16.15 12.50
N SER A 51 -1.70 -16.42 13.66
CA SER A 51 -1.13 -17.27 14.72
C SER A 51 -0.63 -18.63 14.23
N ALA A 52 -1.39 -19.33 13.38
CA ALA A 52 -0.98 -20.62 12.83
C ALA A 52 0.30 -20.53 11.97
N ALA A 53 0.44 -19.48 11.16
CA ALA A 53 1.63 -19.26 10.34
C ALA A 53 2.84 -18.83 11.19
N LEU A 54 2.60 -18.04 12.26
CA LEU A 54 3.64 -17.69 13.23
C LEU A 54 4.14 -18.93 13.99
N GLU A 55 3.25 -19.84 14.39
CA GLU A 55 3.64 -21.10 15.02
C GLU A 55 4.45 -22.01 14.08
N GLU A 56 4.10 -22.05 12.80
CA GLU A 56 4.88 -22.77 11.78
C GLU A 56 6.26 -22.14 11.57
N ALA A 57 6.33 -20.81 11.47
CA ALA A 57 7.59 -20.08 11.36
C ALA A 57 8.48 -20.25 12.59
N ASN A 58 7.92 -20.22 13.79
CA ASN A 58 8.66 -20.44 15.03
C ASN A 58 9.24 -21.86 15.09
N ARG A 59 8.46 -22.88 14.72
CA ARG A 59 8.97 -24.27 14.65
C ARG A 59 10.09 -24.42 13.63
N ALA A 60 9.98 -23.77 12.47
CA ALA A 60 11.03 -23.78 11.46
C ALA A 60 12.32 -23.10 11.96
N LEU A 61 12.18 -21.97 12.67
CA LEU A 61 13.30 -21.27 13.30
C LEU A 61 13.99 -22.13 14.37
N GLU A 62 13.24 -22.75 15.27
CA GLU A 62 13.79 -23.67 16.28
C GLU A 62 14.55 -24.85 15.64
N HIS A 63 14.05 -25.36 14.52
CA HIS A 63 14.73 -26.41 13.75
C HIS A 63 16.03 -25.90 13.13
N ALA A 64 16.01 -24.72 12.50
CA ALA A 64 17.20 -24.09 11.94
C ALA A 64 18.27 -23.82 13.01
N GLU A 65 17.90 -23.29 14.18
CA GLU A 65 18.80 -23.08 15.30
C GLU A 65 19.40 -24.39 15.83
N ARG A 66 18.62 -25.47 15.81
CA ARG A 66 19.11 -26.79 16.20
C ARG A 66 20.13 -27.32 15.20
N GLU A 67 19.83 -27.31 13.91
CA GLU A 67 20.77 -27.78 12.87
C GLU A 67 22.04 -26.94 12.83
N THR A 68 21.95 -25.61 12.98
CA THR A 68 23.12 -24.74 13.06
C THR A 68 23.98 -25.03 14.29
N ARG A 69 23.39 -25.38 15.44
CA ARG A 69 24.15 -25.77 16.64
C ARG A 69 24.77 -27.16 16.53
N THR A 70 24.07 -28.14 15.94
CA THR A 70 24.54 -29.53 15.86
C THR A 70 25.50 -29.77 14.71
N ARG A 71 25.28 -29.09 13.57
CA ARG A 71 26.05 -29.25 12.32
C ARG A 71 26.27 -27.89 11.63
N PRO A 72 27.11 -27.01 12.22
CA PRO A 72 27.42 -25.71 11.62
C PRO A 72 27.97 -25.86 10.19
N GLY A 73 27.60 -24.96 9.29
CA GLY A 73 28.03 -24.94 7.89
C GLY A 73 27.51 -26.09 7.03
N SER A 74 26.66 -26.98 7.57
CA SER A 74 26.08 -28.08 6.79
C SER A 74 24.99 -27.58 5.83
N ARG A 75 24.82 -28.28 4.71
CA ARG A 75 23.72 -28.00 3.77
C ARG A 75 22.34 -28.10 4.45
N ALA A 76 22.17 -29.05 5.36
CA ALA A 76 20.93 -29.19 6.13
C ALA A 76 20.64 -27.95 6.99
N ALA A 77 21.66 -27.37 7.64
CA ALA A 77 21.51 -26.12 8.38
C ALA A 77 21.13 -24.96 7.45
N ALA A 78 21.79 -24.84 6.30
CA ALA A 78 21.47 -23.81 5.31
C ALA A 78 20.02 -23.93 4.77
N ASP A 79 19.58 -25.14 4.44
CA ASP A 79 18.23 -25.41 3.97
C ASP A 79 17.18 -25.11 5.06
N ALA A 80 17.47 -25.46 6.33
CA ALA A 80 16.60 -25.16 7.46
C ALA A 80 16.47 -23.65 7.73
N ILE A 81 17.57 -22.90 7.64
CA ILE A 81 17.55 -21.43 7.75
C ILE A 81 16.70 -20.83 6.63
N TYR A 82 16.91 -21.26 5.39
CA TYR A 82 16.10 -20.79 4.26
C TYR A 82 14.61 -21.05 4.49
N LEU A 83 14.25 -22.24 4.96
CA LEU A 83 12.86 -22.56 5.28
C LEU A 83 12.29 -21.64 6.37
N ALA A 84 13.05 -21.40 7.44
CA ALA A 84 12.65 -20.49 8.51
C ALA A 84 12.41 -19.06 7.99
N GLU A 85 13.30 -18.53 7.15
CA GLU A 85 13.12 -17.21 6.52
C GLU A 85 11.83 -17.16 5.68
N ARG A 86 11.55 -18.21 4.88
CA ARG A 86 10.36 -18.27 4.03
C ARG A 86 9.07 -18.38 4.85
N MET A 87 9.09 -19.12 5.96
CA MET A 87 7.93 -19.22 6.85
C MET A 87 7.68 -17.92 7.61
N ALA A 88 8.73 -17.23 8.07
CA ALA A 88 8.60 -15.92 8.69
C ALA A 88 8.01 -14.88 7.73
N GLU A 89 8.49 -14.81 6.48
CA GLU A 89 7.90 -13.90 5.49
C GLU A 89 6.45 -14.27 5.16
N ARG A 90 6.11 -15.56 5.08
CA ARG A 90 4.73 -16.01 4.90
C ARG A 90 3.84 -15.52 6.05
N ALA A 91 4.25 -15.72 7.30
CA ALA A 91 3.49 -15.25 8.46
C ALA A 91 3.28 -13.73 8.43
N ARG A 92 4.33 -12.97 8.06
CA ARG A 92 4.26 -11.52 7.87
C ARG A 92 3.21 -11.11 6.83
N LEU A 93 3.22 -11.77 5.67
CA LEU A 93 2.26 -11.50 4.59
C LEU A 93 0.82 -11.88 4.99
N GLU A 94 0.62 -12.99 5.68
CA GLU A 94 -0.70 -13.39 6.16
C GLU A 94 -1.27 -12.37 7.16
N ALA A 95 -0.45 -11.86 8.09
CA ALA A 95 -0.85 -10.78 9.00
C ALA A 95 -1.25 -9.50 8.26
N ARG A 96 -0.44 -9.06 7.28
CA ARG A 96 -0.77 -7.91 6.43
C ARG A 96 -2.06 -8.10 5.64
N CYS A 97 -2.30 -9.30 5.12
CA CYS A 97 -3.55 -9.63 4.45
C CYS A 97 -4.75 -9.60 5.41
N ALA A 98 -4.59 -10.02 6.67
CA ALA A 98 -5.62 -9.88 7.69
C ALA A 98 -5.94 -8.40 7.95
N ALA A 99 -4.92 -7.56 8.17
CA ALA A 99 -5.10 -6.11 8.36
C ALA A 99 -5.76 -5.43 7.15
N ALA A 100 -5.38 -5.79 5.93
CA ALA A 100 -5.99 -5.24 4.72
C ALA A 100 -7.47 -5.60 4.59
N ARG A 101 -7.86 -6.82 4.97
CA ARG A 101 -9.28 -7.26 4.98
C ARG A 101 -10.09 -6.44 5.97
N GLU A 102 -9.61 -6.30 7.20
CA GLU A 102 -10.30 -5.49 8.23
C GLU A 102 -10.46 -4.03 7.79
N ALA A 103 -9.39 -3.43 7.24
CA ALA A 103 -9.43 -2.06 6.73
C ALA A 103 -10.47 -1.89 5.60
N LEU A 104 -10.57 -2.87 4.70
CA LEU A 104 -11.56 -2.87 3.63
C LEU A 104 -12.99 -2.95 4.17
N ASP A 105 -13.24 -3.80 5.17
CA ASP A 105 -14.56 -3.96 5.76
C ASP A 105 -14.98 -2.70 6.55
N ALA A 106 -14.04 -2.08 7.27
CA ALA A 106 -14.27 -0.78 7.91
C ALA A 106 -14.59 0.32 6.87
N ALA A 107 -13.89 0.34 5.74
CA ALA A 107 -14.14 1.30 4.66
C ALA A 107 -15.55 1.10 4.04
N ARG A 108 -15.97 -0.15 3.82
CA ARG A 108 -17.32 -0.48 3.32
C ARG A 108 -18.41 -0.01 4.27
N LEU A 109 -18.23 -0.19 5.58
CA LEU A 109 -19.18 0.28 6.59
C LEU A 109 -19.29 1.80 6.58
N ARG A 110 -18.16 2.52 6.53
CA ARG A 110 -18.14 3.99 6.45
C ARG A 110 -18.81 4.49 5.18
N TYR A 111 -18.56 3.85 4.04
CA TYR A 111 -19.21 4.17 2.78
C TYR A 111 -20.73 4.02 2.89
N ALA A 112 -21.23 2.89 3.40
CA ALA A 112 -22.66 2.65 3.58
C ALA A 112 -23.33 3.66 4.55
N GLN A 113 -22.61 4.12 5.58
CA GLN A 113 -23.08 5.19 6.46
C GLN A 113 -23.17 6.53 5.73
N ALA A 114 -22.14 6.89 4.96
CA ALA A 114 -22.11 8.12 4.18
C ALA A 114 -23.20 8.18 3.10
N THR A 115 -23.49 7.06 2.44
CA THR A 115 -24.59 6.98 1.46
C THR A 115 -25.94 7.24 2.12
N ARG A 116 -26.20 6.61 3.28
CA ARG A 116 -27.44 6.82 4.03
C ARG A 116 -27.59 8.26 4.51
N SER A 117 -26.53 8.85 5.08
CA SER A 117 -26.59 10.25 5.54
C SER A 117 -26.81 11.22 4.38
N LEU A 118 -26.26 10.94 3.20
CA LEU A 118 -26.49 11.71 1.99
C LEU A 118 -27.93 11.56 1.47
N GLU A 119 -28.51 10.36 1.52
CA GLU A 119 -29.93 10.14 1.19
C GLU A 119 -30.87 10.85 2.15
N GLU A 120 -30.59 10.81 3.46
CA GLU A 120 -31.32 11.54 4.48
C GLU A 120 -31.20 13.06 4.30
N ALA A 121 -30.01 13.57 3.99
CA ALA A 121 -29.82 14.98 3.70
C ALA A 121 -30.61 15.41 2.45
N ARG A 122 -30.61 14.59 1.39
CA ARG A 122 -31.37 14.83 0.16
C ARG A 122 -32.88 14.82 0.40
N SER A 123 -33.39 13.94 1.26
CA SER A 123 -34.83 13.87 1.55
C SER A 123 -35.35 15.07 2.35
N ARG A 124 -34.47 15.75 3.10
CA ARG A 124 -34.78 16.98 3.84
C ARG A 124 -34.69 18.25 3.00
N LEU A 125 -34.04 18.21 1.84
CA LEU A 125 -34.02 19.35 0.91
C LEU A 125 -35.41 19.51 0.29
N PRO A 126 -35.95 20.74 0.20
CA PRO A 126 -37.21 20.98 -0.48
C PRO A 126 -37.08 20.53 -1.94
N ARG A 127 -37.98 19.65 -2.40
CA ARG A 127 -38.07 19.28 -3.82
C ARG A 127 -38.38 20.56 -4.57
N GLY A 128 -37.47 20.99 -5.45
CA GLY A 128 -37.50 22.29 -6.11
C GLY A 128 -38.63 22.49 -7.11
N ASN A 129 -39.89 22.42 -6.66
CA ASN A 129 -41.07 22.84 -7.41
C ASN A 129 -41.92 23.91 -6.71
N ASP A 130 -41.72 24.18 -5.41
CA ASP A 130 -42.50 25.21 -4.69
C ASP A 130 -41.67 26.41 -4.17
N MET A 131 -40.35 26.41 -4.39
CA MET A 131 -39.54 27.60 -4.13
C MET A 131 -39.55 28.47 -5.38
N ALA A 132 -40.59 29.31 -5.52
CA ALA A 132 -40.55 30.46 -6.39
C ALA A 132 -39.31 31.28 -6.00
N LEU A 133 -38.22 31.11 -6.75
CA LEU A 133 -37.05 31.94 -6.61
C LEU A 133 -37.52 33.39 -6.79
N PRO A 134 -37.30 34.30 -5.82
CA PRO A 134 -37.58 35.69 -6.05
C PRO A 134 -36.83 36.07 -7.32
N LYS A 135 -37.54 36.67 -8.30
CA LYS A 135 -36.92 37.21 -9.52
C LYS A 135 -35.89 38.22 -9.07
N VAL A 136 -34.64 37.78 -8.88
CA VAL A 136 -33.51 38.65 -8.65
C VAL A 136 -33.45 39.52 -9.89
N ARG A 137 -33.82 40.80 -9.75
CA ARG A 137 -33.65 41.77 -10.83
C ARG A 137 -32.18 41.70 -11.19
N ALA A 138 -31.88 41.31 -12.43
CA ALA A 138 -30.53 41.04 -12.94
C ALA A 138 -29.62 42.29 -13.02
N ASN A 139 -29.85 43.30 -12.18
CA ASN A 139 -29.22 44.61 -12.30
C ASN A 139 -28.84 45.25 -10.96
N THR A 140 -28.62 44.43 -9.92
CA THR A 140 -27.89 44.90 -8.74
C THR A 140 -26.42 44.59 -8.98
N PRO A 141 -25.54 45.58 -9.19
CA PRO A 141 -24.11 45.33 -9.25
C PRO A 141 -23.69 44.67 -7.94
N TRP A 142 -22.93 43.59 -8.02
CA TRP A 142 -22.34 42.97 -6.85
C TRP A 142 -21.51 44.03 -6.11
N PRO A 143 -21.59 44.10 -4.77
CA PRO A 143 -20.78 45.04 -4.01
C PRO A 143 -19.30 44.64 -4.15
N MET A 144 -18.61 45.21 -5.15
CA MET A 144 -17.17 45.03 -5.30
C MET A 144 -16.47 45.76 -4.16
N ASN A 145 -15.61 45.02 -3.49
CA ASN A 145 -14.70 45.59 -2.49
C ASN A 145 -13.69 46.52 -3.19
N ALA A 146 -13.03 47.39 -2.42
CA ALA A 146 -12.14 48.41 -3.00
C ALA A 146 -11.00 47.79 -3.83
N HIS A 147 -10.56 46.59 -3.45
CA HIS A 147 -9.47 45.88 -4.12
C HIS A 147 -9.87 45.33 -5.50
N GLU A 148 -11.12 44.87 -5.66
CA GLU A 148 -11.65 44.42 -6.96
C GLU A 148 -11.83 45.58 -7.95
N ARG A 149 -12.04 46.82 -7.47
CA ARG A 149 -12.16 47.99 -8.34
C ARG A 149 -10.83 48.38 -8.98
N GLU A 150 -9.73 48.23 -8.25
CA GLU A 150 -8.38 48.55 -8.75
C GLU A 150 -7.95 47.57 -9.86
N MET A 151 -8.36 46.30 -9.80
CA MET A 151 -8.04 45.31 -10.85
C MET A 151 -8.79 45.53 -12.17
N TYR A 152 -9.93 46.25 -12.17
CA TYR A 152 -10.73 46.46 -13.38
C TYR A 152 -10.49 47.82 -14.06
N THR A 153 -9.78 48.75 -13.41
CA THR A 153 -9.48 50.07 -13.99
C THR A 153 -8.28 50.08 -14.95
N ASP A 154 -7.50 48.99 -15.03
CA ASP A 154 -6.22 48.97 -15.77
C ASP A 154 -6.32 48.48 -17.23
N VAL A 155 -7.55 48.32 -17.76
CA VAL A 155 -7.78 47.73 -19.10
C VAL A 155 -8.37 48.75 -20.10
N SER A 156 -8.35 50.05 -19.79
CA SER A 156 -9.06 51.08 -20.60
C SER A 156 -8.23 52.28 -21.05
N GLU A 157 -6.89 52.22 -21.00
CA GLU A 157 -6.04 53.28 -21.57
C GLU A 157 -5.11 52.74 -22.67
N GLU A 158 -5.68 52.49 -23.84
CA GLU A 158 -5.03 52.73 -25.15
C GLU A 158 -6.02 53.59 -25.95
N PRO A 159 -5.59 54.67 -26.62
CA PRO A 159 -4.30 54.80 -27.32
C PRO A 159 -3.31 55.83 -26.77
#